data_AF-A0A6I1KHY1-F1
#
_entry.id   AF-A0A6I1KHY1-F1
#
_cell.length_a   1.000
_cell.length_b   1.000
_cell.length_c   1.000
_cell.angle_alpha   90.00
_cell.angle_beta   90.00
_cell.angle_gamma   90.00
#
_symmetry.space_group_name_H-M   'P 1'
#
loop_
_entity.id
_entity.type
_entity.pdbx_description
1 polymer ?
#
loop_
_entity_poly.entity_id
_entity_poly.type
_entity_poly.pdbx_seq_one_letter_code
_entity_poly.pdbx_strand_id
1 'polypeptide(L)'
;MRVEDYPNLMILKTLTAPIVTSEKRLQEIATHIADSKIEVVGHGLFVLAVSSVEVMISDVLNYFLRSFPQKLPSNEFKFDKDTFFENYFLLLNKAVDSHINGLSYKSFEDFFRKCLEYLAIDWPDFFKTFGNQIKEIKATRNLLLHNNLVVNDQYLDSAGPSKRESTSGRHLSVNMDYLKRSLDVLLRFEDQFKGRLNDKYRDYSKINANKTLWNFLFTK
;
A
#
# COMPACT_ATOMS: atom_id res chain seq x y z
N MET A 1 7.25 -19.25 -27.68
CA MET A 1 7.20 -17.84 -27.25
C MET A 1 7.48 -17.81 -25.77
N ARG A 2 8.42 -16.98 -25.35
CA ARG A 2 8.69 -16.69 -23.93
C ARG A 2 7.58 -15.78 -23.40
N VAL A 3 7.35 -15.74 -22.09
CA VAL A 3 6.37 -14.83 -21.46
C VAL A 3 6.66 -13.36 -21.83
N GLU A 4 7.94 -13.05 -22.02
CA GLU A 4 8.45 -11.76 -22.48
C GLU A 4 7.96 -11.34 -23.88
N ASP A 5 7.51 -12.30 -24.69
CA ASP A 5 7.03 -12.03 -26.05
C ASP A 5 5.57 -11.53 -26.07
N TYR A 6 4.84 -11.61 -24.96
CA TYR A 6 3.44 -11.18 -24.87
C TYR A 6 3.34 -9.68 -24.52
N PRO A 7 2.39 -8.95 -25.15
CA PRO A 7 2.22 -7.54 -24.88
C PRO A 7 1.72 -7.33 -23.46
N ASN A 8 2.33 -6.39 -22.74
CA ASN A 8 1.83 -5.97 -21.43
C ASN A 8 0.61 -5.05 -21.59
N LEU A 9 -0.51 -5.45 -20.99
CA LEU A 9 -1.79 -4.75 -21.09
C LEU A 9 -2.18 -4.03 -19.79
N MET A 10 -1.21 -3.68 -18.94
CA MET A 10 -1.48 -2.87 -17.74
C MET A 10 -2.18 -1.57 -18.14
N ILE A 11 -3.15 -1.17 -17.32
CA ILE A 11 -3.89 0.09 -17.49
C ILE A 11 -3.62 0.96 -16.26
N LEU A 12 -3.06 2.16 -16.46
CA LEU A 12 -2.76 3.13 -15.41
C LEU A 12 -3.99 3.42 -14.54
N LYS A 13 -5.16 3.62 -15.17
CA LYS A 13 -6.41 3.86 -14.44
C LYS A 13 -6.74 2.75 -13.44
N THR A 14 -6.45 1.49 -13.79
CA THR A 14 -6.66 0.34 -12.91
C THR A 14 -5.59 0.28 -11.83
N LEU A 15 -4.33 0.60 -12.17
CA LEU A 15 -3.22 0.69 -11.21
C LEU A 15 -3.48 1.74 -10.12
N THR A 16 -4.06 2.88 -10.47
CA THR A 16 -4.36 3.97 -9.52
C THR A 16 -5.73 3.82 -8.84
N ALA A 17 -6.56 2.85 -9.23
CA ALA A 17 -7.91 2.69 -8.68
C ALA A 17 -7.95 2.42 -7.16
N PRO A 18 -7.02 1.65 -6.57
CA PRO A 18 -6.96 1.47 -5.12
C PRO A 18 -6.70 2.80 -4.38
N ILE A 19 -5.88 3.68 -4.97
CA ILE A 19 -5.61 5.01 -4.40
C ILE A 19 -6.88 5.85 -4.39
N VAL A 20 -7.58 5.94 -5.50
CA VAL A 20 -8.85 6.69 -5.58
C VAL A 20 -9.90 6.16 -4.59
N THR A 21 -9.92 4.84 -4.39
CA THR A 21 -10.84 4.20 -3.43
C THR A 21 -10.48 4.55 -1.99
N SER A 22 -9.19 4.56 -1.67
CA SER A 22 -8.69 4.96 -0.35
C SER A 22 -8.88 6.45 -0.09
N GLU A 23 -8.54 7.33 -1.05
CA GLU A 23 -8.76 8.78 -0.98
C GLU A 23 -10.21 9.12 -0.64
N LYS A 24 -11.16 8.48 -1.35
CA LYS A 24 -12.60 8.67 -1.09
C LYS A 24 -12.96 8.28 0.34
N ARG A 25 -12.46 7.15 0.83
CA ARG A 25 -12.73 6.67 2.18
C ARG A 25 -12.10 7.59 3.24
N LEU A 26 -10.86 8.05 3.03
CA LEU A 26 -10.21 9.00 3.93
C LEU A 26 -10.98 10.34 3.97
N GLN A 27 -11.52 10.79 2.84
CA GLN A 27 -12.36 11.99 2.77
C GLN A 27 -13.71 11.82 3.49
N GLU A 28 -14.34 10.65 3.37
CA GLU A 28 -15.54 10.29 4.14
C GLU A 28 -15.24 10.31 5.65
N ILE A 29 -14.12 9.70 6.06
CA ILE A 29 -13.67 9.73 7.46
C ILE A 29 -13.44 11.17 7.95
N ALA A 30 -12.75 12.00 7.14
CA ALA A 30 -12.49 13.41 7.47
C ALA A 30 -13.79 14.19 7.71
N THR A 31 -14.83 13.90 6.93
CA THR A 31 -16.16 14.50 7.09
C THR A 31 -16.80 14.08 8.42
N HIS A 32 -16.78 12.79 8.75
CA HIS A 32 -17.37 12.28 9.99
C HIS A 32 -16.63 12.72 11.27
N ILE A 33 -15.34 13.05 11.17
CA ILE A 33 -14.58 13.61 12.30
C ILE A 33 -15.05 15.02 12.66
N ALA A 34 -15.51 15.80 11.69
CA ALA A 34 -16.04 17.14 11.96
C ALA A 34 -17.30 17.06 12.85
N ASP A 35 -18.09 15.99 12.71
CA ASP A 35 -19.38 15.82 13.36
C ASP A 35 -19.30 14.99 14.65
N SER A 36 -18.27 14.15 14.80
CA SER A 36 -18.17 13.24 15.94
C SER A 36 -17.47 13.87 17.15
N LYS A 37 -18.09 13.73 18.34
CA LYS A 37 -17.49 14.06 19.64
C LYS A 37 -17.16 12.83 20.49
N ILE A 38 -17.42 11.63 19.97
CA ILE A 38 -17.28 10.37 20.70
C ILE A 38 -15.90 9.78 20.43
N GLU A 39 -15.10 9.60 21.48
CA GLU A 39 -13.73 9.10 21.40
C GLU A 39 -13.63 7.70 20.79
N VAL A 40 -14.52 6.78 21.17
CA VAL A 40 -14.58 5.41 20.61
C VAL A 40 -14.80 5.42 19.10
N VAL A 41 -15.62 6.33 18.60
CA VAL A 41 -15.82 6.52 17.15
C VAL A 41 -14.53 7.03 16.51
N GLY A 42 -13.86 8.00 17.13
CA GLY A 42 -12.55 8.50 16.68
C GLY A 42 -11.49 7.39 16.58
N HIS A 43 -11.42 6.51 17.57
CA HIS A 43 -10.52 5.35 17.54
C HIS A 43 -10.83 4.40 16.38
N GLY A 44 -12.11 4.08 16.15
CA GLY A 44 -12.52 3.24 15.01
C GLY A 44 -12.17 3.87 13.66
N LEU A 45 -12.43 5.17 13.50
CA LEU A 45 -12.09 5.94 12.30
C LEU A 45 -10.58 6.01 12.07
N PHE A 46 -9.79 6.16 13.12
CA PHE A 46 -8.33 6.13 13.04
C PHE A 46 -7.81 4.80 12.51
N VAL A 47 -8.29 3.69 13.08
CA VAL A 47 -7.91 2.34 12.64
C VAL A 47 -8.30 2.12 11.17
N LEU A 48 -9.49 2.54 10.77
CA LEU A 48 -9.98 2.41 9.40
C LEU A 48 -9.13 3.23 8.42
N ALA A 49 -8.73 4.45 8.79
CA ALA A 49 -7.89 5.31 7.96
C ALA A 49 -6.54 4.65 7.68
N VAL A 50 -5.84 4.20 8.73
CA VAL A 50 -4.53 3.54 8.59
C VAL A 50 -4.65 2.26 7.75
N SER A 51 -5.65 1.43 8.03
CA SER A 51 -5.84 0.16 7.32
C SER A 51 -6.15 0.36 5.84
N SER A 52 -6.86 1.44 5.49
CA SER A 52 -7.20 1.74 4.10
C SER A 52 -5.97 2.04 3.25
N VAL A 53 -5.00 2.77 3.82
CA VAL A 53 -3.72 3.06 3.18
C VAL A 53 -2.87 1.78 3.01
N GLU A 54 -2.84 0.92 4.02
CA GLU A 54 -2.11 -0.36 3.94
C GLU A 54 -2.66 -1.29 2.85
N VAL A 55 -3.99 -1.42 2.79
CA VAL A 55 -4.68 -2.18 1.75
C VAL A 55 -4.41 -1.56 0.38
N MET A 56 -4.50 -0.24 0.26
CA MET A 56 -4.24 0.48 -0.99
C MET A 56 -2.84 0.20 -1.56
N ILE A 57 -1.79 0.27 -0.74
CA ILE A 57 -0.43 -0.03 -1.20
C ILE A 57 -0.32 -1.48 -1.67
N SER A 58 -0.95 -2.40 -0.93
CA SER A 58 -0.95 -3.83 -1.25
C SER A 58 -1.68 -4.10 -2.57
N ASP A 59 -2.83 -3.48 -2.79
CA ASP A 59 -3.63 -3.63 -4.01
C ASP A 59 -2.94 -3.03 -5.24
N VAL A 60 -2.26 -1.88 -5.08
CA VAL A 60 -1.43 -1.27 -6.14
C VAL A 60 -0.33 -2.25 -6.55
N LEU A 61 0.40 -2.79 -5.58
CA LEU A 61 1.49 -3.73 -5.85
C LEU A 61 0.96 -5.05 -6.42
N ASN A 62 -0.20 -5.51 -5.97
CA ASN A 62 -0.87 -6.72 -6.45
C ASN A 62 -1.21 -6.61 -7.93
N TYR A 63 -1.90 -5.54 -8.32
CA TYR A 63 -2.23 -5.29 -9.72
C TYR A 63 -0.96 -5.15 -10.58
N PHE A 64 0.06 -4.46 -10.07
CA PHE A 64 1.33 -4.31 -10.77
C PHE A 64 2.04 -5.65 -11.00
N LEU A 65 2.23 -6.47 -9.97
CA LEU A 65 2.93 -7.75 -10.09
C LEU A 65 2.17 -8.77 -10.93
N ARG A 66 0.84 -8.74 -10.93
CA ARG A 66 0.02 -9.53 -11.88
C ARG A 66 0.22 -9.08 -13.33
N SER A 67 0.49 -7.79 -13.53
CA SER A 67 0.78 -7.23 -14.85
C SER A 67 2.24 -7.46 -15.28
N PHE A 68 3.16 -7.62 -14.33
CA PHE A 68 4.59 -7.85 -14.56
C PHE A 68 5.09 -9.08 -13.77
N PRO A 69 4.59 -10.29 -14.06
CA PRO A 69 4.92 -11.50 -13.30
C PRO A 69 6.42 -11.84 -13.30
N GLN A 70 7.15 -11.43 -14.33
CA GLN A 70 8.61 -11.60 -14.43
C GLN A 70 9.41 -10.85 -13.37
N LYS A 71 8.78 -9.89 -12.67
CA LYS A 71 9.42 -9.18 -11.55
C LYS A 71 9.34 -9.97 -10.24
N LEU A 72 8.54 -11.03 -10.16
CA LEU A 72 8.48 -11.87 -8.98
C LEU A 72 9.79 -12.65 -8.80
N PRO A 73 10.29 -12.82 -7.56
CA PRO A 73 11.47 -13.61 -7.30
C PRO A 73 11.22 -15.08 -7.63
N SER A 74 12.09 -15.68 -8.44
CA SER A 74 11.95 -17.04 -8.97
C SER A 74 11.99 -18.13 -7.88
N ASN A 75 12.47 -17.79 -6.69
CA ASN A 75 12.93 -18.73 -5.67
C ASN A 75 11.85 -19.00 -4.60
N GLU A 76 10.74 -18.25 -4.61
CA GLU A 76 9.75 -18.25 -3.53
C GLU A 76 8.54 -19.15 -3.81
N PHE A 77 8.41 -19.70 -5.02
CA PHE A 77 7.22 -20.46 -5.41
C PHE A 77 7.49 -21.97 -5.37
N LYS A 78 6.99 -22.61 -4.32
CA LYS A 78 6.88 -24.07 -4.24
C LYS A 78 5.48 -24.47 -4.66
N PHE A 79 5.35 -25.13 -5.81
CA PHE A 79 4.10 -25.74 -6.25
C PHE A 79 4.03 -27.18 -5.72
N ASP A 80 2.91 -27.54 -5.10
CA ASP A 80 2.61 -28.92 -4.75
C ASP A 80 2.17 -29.72 -5.99
N LYS A 81 1.87 -31.01 -5.84
CA LYS A 81 1.40 -31.82 -6.98
C LYS A 81 -0.03 -31.47 -7.40
N ASP A 82 -0.83 -30.92 -6.50
CA ASP A 82 -2.24 -30.62 -6.72
C ASP A 82 -2.43 -29.33 -7.55
N THR A 83 -1.46 -28.42 -7.46
CA THR A 83 -1.37 -27.16 -8.22
C THR A 83 -1.10 -27.37 -9.71
N PHE A 84 -0.68 -28.56 -10.15
CA PHE A 84 -0.48 -28.86 -11.57
C PHE A 84 -1.79 -28.87 -12.39
N PHE A 85 -2.94 -29.06 -11.74
CA PHE A 85 -4.24 -29.03 -12.41
C PHE A 85 -4.84 -27.62 -12.46
N GLU A 86 -4.20 -26.63 -11.83
CA GLU A 86 -4.69 -25.26 -11.80
C GLU A 86 -4.31 -24.50 -13.08
N ASN A 87 -5.20 -23.61 -13.52
CA ASN A 87 -4.89 -22.69 -14.62
C ASN A 87 -3.76 -21.74 -14.20
N TYR A 88 -2.85 -21.43 -15.13
CA TYR A 88 -1.79 -20.42 -14.99
C TYR A 88 -2.23 -19.14 -14.27
N PHE A 89 -3.41 -18.59 -14.58
CA PHE A 89 -3.91 -17.37 -13.92
C PHE A 89 -4.14 -17.55 -12.42
N LEU A 90 -4.65 -18.71 -12.00
CA LEU A 90 -4.89 -19.02 -10.59
C LEU A 90 -3.56 -19.18 -9.84
N LEU A 91 -2.60 -19.87 -10.46
CA LEU A 91 -1.24 -20.04 -9.93
C LEU A 91 -0.53 -18.70 -9.77
N LEU A 92 -0.63 -17.83 -10.78
CA LEU A 92 -0.06 -16.48 -10.72
C LEU A 92 -0.70 -15.65 -9.60
N ASN A 93 -2.02 -15.68 -9.46
CA ASN A 93 -2.70 -14.95 -8.38
C ASN A 93 -2.23 -15.42 -7.01
N LYS A 94 -2.18 -16.74 -6.78
CA LYS A 94 -1.68 -17.32 -5.52
C LYS A 94 -0.22 -16.92 -5.26
N ALA A 95 0.63 -16.97 -6.28
CA ALA A 95 2.03 -16.57 -6.20
C ALA A 95 2.17 -15.09 -5.78
N VAL A 96 1.46 -14.18 -6.46
CA VAL A 96 1.47 -12.75 -6.13
C VAL A 96 0.94 -12.50 -4.73
N ASP A 97 -0.20 -13.11 -4.37
CA ASP A 97 -0.84 -12.91 -3.08
C ASP A 97 0.06 -13.42 -1.94
N SER A 98 0.67 -14.60 -2.08
CA SER A 98 1.64 -15.15 -1.12
C SER A 98 2.85 -14.23 -0.94
N HIS A 99 3.40 -13.73 -2.05
CA HIS A 99 4.55 -12.83 -2.02
C HIS A 99 4.22 -11.50 -1.31
N ILE A 100 3.10 -10.87 -1.65
CA ILE A 100 2.67 -9.61 -1.03
C ILE A 100 2.36 -9.81 0.46
N ASN A 101 1.69 -10.91 0.82
CA ASN A 101 1.46 -11.25 2.23
C ASN A 101 2.78 -11.36 2.98
N GLY A 102 3.77 -12.07 2.43
CA GLY A 102 5.12 -12.17 2.99
C GLY A 102 5.82 -10.83 3.18
N LEU A 103 5.64 -9.89 2.25
CA LEU A 103 6.16 -8.53 2.40
C LEU A 103 5.40 -7.70 3.44
N SER A 104 4.08 -7.86 3.53
CA SER A 104 3.22 -7.10 4.44
C SER A 104 3.48 -7.41 5.93
N TYR A 105 4.03 -8.58 6.25
CA TYR A 105 4.48 -8.95 7.60
C TYR A 105 5.74 -8.19 8.03
N LYS A 106 6.48 -7.58 7.11
CA LYS A 106 7.66 -6.78 7.43
C LYS A 106 7.25 -5.39 7.94
N SER A 107 8.23 -4.58 8.32
CA SER A 107 7.96 -3.19 8.69
C SER A 107 7.33 -2.43 7.51
N PHE A 108 6.53 -1.40 7.80
CA PHE A 108 5.98 -0.51 6.77
C PHE A 108 7.07 0.05 5.85
N GLU A 109 8.21 0.41 6.45
CA GLU A 109 9.36 0.94 5.74
C GLU A 109 9.90 -0.07 4.72
N ASP A 110 10.13 -1.32 5.14
CA ASP A 110 10.63 -2.36 4.25
C ASP A 110 9.62 -2.68 3.14
N PHE A 111 8.34 -2.79 3.51
CA PHE A 111 7.28 -3.06 2.56
C PHE A 111 7.16 -1.96 1.51
N PHE A 112 7.11 -0.70 1.93
CA PHE A 112 6.96 0.42 1.01
C PHE A 112 8.22 0.66 0.16
N ARG A 113 9.43 0.46 0.72
CA ARG A 113 10.67 0.48 -0.07
C ARG A 113 10.65 -0.59 -1.17
N LYS A 114 10.22 -1.81 -0.85
CA LYS A 114 10.06 -2.88 -1.84
C LYS A 114 8.98 -2.54 -2.88
N CYS A 115 7.89 -1.91 -2.48
CA CYS A 115 6.87 -1.42 -3.40
C CYS A 115 7.46 -0.42 -4.40
N LEU A 116 8.21 0.58 -3.95
CA LEU A 116 8.89 1.55 -4.82
C LEU A 116 9.91 0.89 -5.76
N GLU A 117 10.68 -0.08 -5.26
CA GLU A 117 11.64 -0.87 -6.05
C GLU A 117 10.94 -1.63 -7.18
N TYR A 118 9.85 -2.36 -6.89
CA TYR A 118 9.07 -3.05 -7.92
C TYR A 118 8.48 -2.08 -8.94
N LEU A 119 7.93 -0.97 -8.47
CA LEU A 119 7.35 0.08 -9.32
C LEU A 119 8.40 0.91 -10.05
N ALA A 120 9.70 0.72 -9.77
CA ALA A 120 10.78 1.54 -10.30
C ALA A 120 10.50 3.05 -10.17
N ILE A 121 9.95 3.47 -9.02
CA ILE A 121 9.68 4.85 -8.66
C ILE A 121 10.80 5.34 -7.76
N ASP A 122 11.43 6.44 -8.15
CA ASP A 122 12.39 7.14 -7.31
C ASP A 122 11.67 8.15 -6.40
N TRP A 123 11.95 8.06 -5.09
CA TRP A 123 11.39 8.95 -4.07
C TRP A 123 12.36 9.09 -2.87
N PRO A 124 13.52 9.74 -3.09
CA PRO A 124 14.64 9.69 -2.14
C PRO A 124 14.31 10.32 -0.79
N ASP A 125 13.51 11.40 -0.77
CA ASP A 125 13.13 12.10 0.46
C ASP A 125 11.84 11.58 1.12
N PHE A 126 11.28 10.45 0.65
CA PHE A 126 10.02 9.91 1.18
C PHE A 126 10.01 9.81 2.71
N PHE A 127 11.07 9.28 3.32
CA PHE A 127 11.12 9.08 4.77
C PHE A 127 11.19 10.37 5.57
N LYS A 128 11.81 11.42 4.99
CA LYS A 128 11.85 12.75 5.60
C LYS A 128 10.48 13.42 5.51
N THR A 129 9.78 13.27 4.38
CA THR A 129 8.52 13.98 4.13
C THR A 129 7.30 13.29 4.74
N PHE A 130 7.21 11.95 4.64
CA PHE A 130 6.03 11.18 5.06
C PHE A 130 6.39 9.96 5.89
N GLY A 131 7.43 9.21 5.51
CA GLY A 131 7.67 7.88 6.06
C GLY A 131 7.81 7.86 7.58
N ASN A 132 8.51 8.82 8.19
CA ASN A 132 8.61 8.89 9.65
C ASN A 132 7.26 9.15 10.34
N GLN A 133 6.41 10.01 9.76
CA GLN A 133 5.07 10.28 10.29
C GLN A 133 4.15 9.07 10.12
N ILE A 134 4.17 8.40 8.97
CA ILE A 134 3.35 7.20 8.72
C ILE A 134 3.79 6.05 9.63
N LYS A 135 5.09 5.89 9.88
CA LYS A 135 5.62 4.92 10.87
C LYS A 135 5.03 5.16 12.25
N GLU A 136 5.05 6.40 12.73
CA GLU A 136 4.49 6.75 14.03
C GLU A 136 2.96 6.53 14.09
N ILE A 137 2.25 6.92 13.03
CA ILE A 137 0.80 6.69 12.90
C ILE A 137 0.47 5.19 12.99
N LYS A 138 1.19 4.34 12.25
CA LYS A 138 1.03 2.88 12.31
C LYS A 138 1.37 2.32 13.68
N ALA A 139 2.47 2.77 14.29
CA ALA A 139 2.86 2.31 15.62
C ALA A 139 1.80 2.67 16.68
N THR A 140 1.25 3.89 16.60
CA THR A 140 0.12 4.32 17.44
C THR A 140 -1.12 3.45 17.20
N ARG A 141 -1.46 3.12 15.94
CA ARG A 141 -2.56 2.20 15.62
C ARG A 141 -2.35 0.83 16.28
N ASN A 142 -1.13 0.30 16.24
CA ASN A 142 -0.82 -0.98 16.87
C ASN A 142 -0.98 -0.91 18.38
N LEU A 143 -0.53 0.17 19.03
CA LEU A 143 -0.77 0.37 20.47
C LEU A 143 -2.25 0.47 20.81
N LEU A 144 -3.04 1.17 19.99
CA LEU A 144 -4.49 1.29 20.19
C LEU A 144 -5.16 -0.09 20.17
N LEU A 145 -4.79 -0.95 19.22
CA LEU A 145 -5.39 -2.27 19.06
C LEU A 145 -4.89 -3.32 20.05
N HIS A 146 -3.62 -3.23 20.46
CA HIS A 146 -2.94 -4.34 21.16
C HIS A 146 -2.49 -4.02 22.58
N ASN A 147 -2.40 -2.73 22.96
CA ASN A 147 -1.84 -2.35 24.27
C ASN A 147 -2.56 -1.16 24.91
N ASN A 148 -3.82 -0.90 24.56
CA ASN A 148 -4.64 0.20 25.10
C ASN A 148 -3.88 1.54 25.15
N LEU A 149 -3.15 1.87 24.07
CA LEU A 149 -2.34 3.09 23.96
C LEU A 149 -1.19 3.24 24.98
N VAL A 150 -0.87 2.20 25.76
CA VAL A 150 0.30 2.17 26.64
C VAL A 150 1.55 1.90 25.80
N VAL A 151 2.54 2.78 25.88
CA VAL A 151 3.81 2.65 25.17
C VAL A 151 4.56 1.42 25.64
N ASN A 152 5.00 0.59 24.69
CA ASN A 152 5.84 -0.58 24.92
C ASN A 152 7.08 -0.53 24.03
N ASP A 153 7.98 -1.51 24.20
CA ASP A 153 9.23 -1.58 23.44
C ASP A 153 8.98 -1.67 21.93
N GLN A 154 7.94 -2.40 21.51
CA GLN A 154 7.56 -2.49 20.09
C GLN A 154 7.21 -1.12 19.49
N TYR A 155 6.53 -0.24 20.23
CA TYR A 155 6.29 1.13 19.77
C TYR A 155 7.60 1.93 19.69
N LEU A 156 8.43 1.85 20.73
CA LEU A 156 9.69 2.59 20.77
C LEU A 156 10.63 2.23 19.61
N ASP A 157 10.62 0.96 19.20
CA ASP A 157 11.38 0.45 18.08
C ASP A 157 10.78 0.84 16.71
N SER A 158 9.45 0.79 16.58
CA SER A 158 8.78 0.93 15.28
C SER A 158 8.34 2.35 14.91
N ALA A 159 8.06 3.22 15.89
CA ALA A 159 7.55 4.57 15.67
C ALA A 159 8.58 5.51 15.01
N GLY A 160 9.87 5.17 15.08
CA GLY A 160 10.94 5.92 14.45
C GLY A 160 11.13 7.33 15.03
N PRO A 161 11.75 8.25 14.26
CA PRO A 161 12.11 9.58 14.75
C PRO A 161 10.92 10.46 15.16
N SER A 162 9.72 10.20 14.62
CA SER A 162 8.53 11.00 14.89
C SER A 162 7.76 10.56 16.14
N LYS A 163 8.27 9.58 16.92
CA LYS A 163 7.62 9.06 18.13
C LYS A 163 7.16 10.19 19.05
N ARG A 164 5.95 10.04 19.60
CA ARG A 164 5.34 11.03 20.51
C ARG A 164 5.77 10.85 21.96
N GLU A 165 6.30 9.69 22.29
CA GLU A 165 6.78 9.34 23.63
C GLU A 165 8.01 8.44 23.52
N SER A 166 8.95 8.61 24.44
CA SER A 166 10.21 7.85 24.49
C SER A 166 10.30 6.91 25.69
N THR A 167 9.31 6.94 26.58
CA THR A 167 9.31 6.18 27.84
C THR A 167 8.25 5.08 27.81
N SER A 168 8.67 3.84 28.05
CA SER A 168 7.77 2.69 28.20
C SER A 168 6.80 2.90 29.38
N GLY A 169 5.58 2.39 29.27
CA GLY A 169 4.52 2.49 30.28
C GLY A 169 3.73 3.81 30.29
N ARG A 170 4.13 4.81 29.51
CA ARG A 170 3.35 6.05 29.33
C ARG A 170 2.15 5.81 28.41
N HIS A 171 1.08 6.60 28.58
CA HIS A 171 -0.13 6.46 27.79
C HIS A 171 -0.19 7.53 26.69
N LEU A 172 -0.40 7.11 25.44
CA LEU A 172 -0.65 8.02 24.31
C LEU A 172 -2.14 8.37 24.23
N SER A 173 -2.47 9.54 23.68
CA SER A 173 -3.86 9.89 23.37
C SER A 173 -4.07 9.94 21.86
N VAL A 174 -5.19 9.40 21.38
CA VAL A 174 -5.66 9.51 19.99
C VAL A 174 -6.90 10.39 19.98
N ASN A 175 -6.69 11.69 20.20
CA ASN A 175 -7.76 12.68 20.14
C ASN A 175 -8.09 13.07 18.69
N MET A 176 -9.17 13.84 18.51
CA MET A 176 -9.63 14.27 17.18
C MET A 176 -8.58 15.11 16.45
N ASP A 177 -7.77 15.90 17.13
CA ASP A 177 -6.70 16.70 16.50
C ASP A 177 -5.57 15.83 15.97
N TYR A 178 -5.18 14.79 16.71
CA TYR A 178 -4.21 13.81 16.25
C TYR A 178 -4.76 13.02 15.05
N LEU A 179 -6.03 12.63 15.09
CA LEU A 179 -6.69 11.96 13.97
C LEU A 179 -6.74 12.86 12.71
N LYS A 180 -7.12 14.13 12.83
CA LYS A 180 -7.10 15.10 11.71
C LYS A 180 -5.71 15.25 11.10
N ARG A 181 -4.68 15.41 11.95
CA ARG A 181 -3.28 15.51 11.48
C ARG A 181 -2.82 14.21 10.82
N SER A 182 -3.22 13.07 11.35
CA SER A 182 -2.89 11.76 10.76
C SER A 182 -3.50 11.65 9.36
N LEU A 183 -4.78 12.04 9.20
CA LEU A 183 -5.43 12.04 7.89
C LEU A 183 -4.78 12.98 6.88
N ASP A 184 -4.38 14.18 7.28
CA ASP A 184 -3.66 15.11 6.38
C ASP A 184 -2.38 14.46 5.84
N VAL A 185 -1.59 13.81 6.70
CA VAL A 185 -0.39 13.08 6.28
C VAL A 185 -0.73 11.97 5.30
N LEU A 186 -1.75 11.16 5.60
CA LEU A 186 -2.14 10.02 4.75
C LEU A 186 -2.68 10.47 3.39
N LEU A 187 -3.52 11.50 3.34
CA LEU A 187 -4.07 12.06 2.10
C LEU A 187 -2.97 12.69 1.22
N ARG A 188 -2.06 13.46 1.81
CA ARG A 188 -0.93 14.05 1.07
C ARG A 188 0.04 13.00 0.57
N PHE A 189 0.22 11.92 1.33
CA PHE A 189 0.98 10.76 0.88
C PHE A 189 0.32 10.11 -0.35
N GLU A 190 -0.98 9.83 -0.30
CA GLU A 190 -1.73 9.22 -1.41
C GLU A 190 -1.66 10.08 -2.68
N ASP A 191 -1.85 11.39 -2.56
CA ASP A 191 -1.78 12.32 -3.68
C ASP A 191 -0.39 12.31 -4.35
N GLN A 192 0.69 12.41 -3.55
CA GLN A 192 2.05 12.36 -4.10
C GLN A 192 2.39 10.99 -4.70
N PHE A 193 1.94 9.90 -4.07
CA PHE A 193 2.17 8.56 -4.61
C PHE A 193 1.44 8.36 -5.94
N LYS A 194 0.19 8.83 -6.04
CA LYS A 194 -0.61 8.83 -7.28
C LYS A 194 0.03 9.67 -8.37
N GLY A 195 0.53 10.87 -8.04
CA GLY A 195 1.27 11.73 -8.97
C GLY A 195 2.45 11.00 -9.60
N ARG A 196 3.28 10.36 -8.77
CA ARG A 196 4.44 9.58 -9.25
C ARG A 196 4.06 8.39 -10.13
N LEU A 197 2.98 7.68 -9.80
CA LEU A 197 2.45 6.60 -10.64
C LEU A 197 1.97 7.12 -12.00
N ASN A 198 1.24 8.23 -12.00
CA ASN A 198 0.76 8.88 -13.22
C ASN A 198 1.93 9.31 -14.12
N ASP A 199 2.96 9.93 -13.54
CA ASP A 199 4.13 10.36 -14.30
C ASP A 199 4.90 9.17 -14.90
N LYS A 200 5.13 8.12 -14.09
CA LYS A 200 5.91 6.95 -14.50
C LYS A 200 5.19 6.11 -15.56
N TYR A 201 3.87 5.97 -15.45
CA TYR A 201 3.07 5.03 -16.23
C TYR A 201 2.05 5.73 -17.15
N ARG A 202 2.24 7.02 -17.47
CA ARG A 202 1.35 7.83 -18.33
C ARG A 202 0.96 7.15 -19.65
N ASP A 203 1.86 6.36 -20.23
CA ASP A 203 1.64 5.72 -21.53
C ASP A 203 0.82 4.43 -21.44
N TYR A 204 0.56 3.91 -20.24
CA TYR A 204 -0.27 2.71 -20.02
C TYR A 204 -1.76 3.04 -20.05
N SER A 205 -2.21 3.56 -21.19
CA SER A 205 -3.63 3.87 -21.45
C SER A 205 -4.35 2.68 -22.11
N LYS A 206 -5.68 2.64 -21.99
CA LYS A 206 -6.51 1.65 -22.71
C LYS A 206 -6.28 1.68 -24.22
N ILE A 207 -6.07 2.88 -24.78
CA ILE A 207 -5.80 3.07 -26.21
C ILE A 207 -4.47 2.42 -26.59
N ASN A 208 -3.42 2.66 -25.81
CA ASN A 208 -2.11 2.07 -26.08
C ASN A 208 -2.13 0.56 -25.87
N ALA A 209 -2.78 0.05 -24.83
CA ALA A 209 -2.95 -1.39 -24.62
C ALA A 209 -3.61 -2.07 -25.84
N ASN A 210 -4.69 -1.48 -26.38
CA ASN A 210 -5.35 -2.00 -27.59
C ASN A 210 -4.45 -1.93 -28.83
N LYS A 211 -3.69 -0.85 -29.03
CA LYS A 211 -2.72 -0.74 -30.14
C LYS A 211 -1.63 -1.81 -30.04
N THR A 212 -1.06 -2.02 -28.85
CA THR A 212 -0.04 -3.04 -28.62
C THR A 212 -0.59 -4.43 -28.88
N LEU A 213 -1.80 -4.73 -28.40
CA LEU A 213 -2.47 -6.01 -28.66
C LEU A 213 -2.73 -6.23 -30.15
N TRP A 214 -3.24 -5.21 -30.85
CA TRP A 214 -3.49 -5.28 -32.29
C TRP A 214 -2.22 -5.59 -33.07
N ASN A 215 -1.14 -4.84 -32.82
CA ASN A 215 0.14 -5.05 -33.50
C ASN A 215 0.70 -6.46 -33.26
N PHE A 216 0.55 -6.97 -32.04
CA PHE A 216 0.99 -8.32 -31.69
C PHE A 216 0.20 -9.41 -32.45
N LEU A 217 -1.12 -9.22 -32.62
CA LEU A 217 -1.99 -10.22 -33.26
C LEU A 217 -1.94 -10.18 -34.79
N PHE A 218 -1.85 -8.98 -35.38
CA PHE A 218 -2.13 -8.77 -36.81
C PHE A 218 -0.97 -8.20 -37.62
N THR A 219 0.13 -7.79 -36.98
CA THR A 219 1.23 -7.09 -37.65
C THR A 219 2.57 -7.82 -37.49
N LYS A 220 2.52 -9.14 -37.26
CA LYS A 220 3.68 -10.01 -37.41
C LYS A 220 4.11 -10.10 -38.87
#